data_AF-A0A7S6VVY6-F1
#
_entry.id   AF-A0A7S6VVY6-F1
#
_cell.length_a   1.000
_cell.length_b   1.000
_cell.length_c   1.000
_cell.angle_alpha   90.00
_cell.angle_beta   90.00
_cell.angle_gamma   90.00
#
_symmetry.space_group_name_H-M   'P 1'
#
loop_
_entity.id
_entity.type
_entity.pdbx_description
1 polymer ?
#
loop_
_entity_poly.entity_id
_entity_poly.type
_entity_poly.pdbx_seq_one_letter_code
_entity_poly.pdbx_strand_id
1 'polypeptide(L)' 'MDAIDHAMMKEFHEPGNIKRSIIVIAQQHIEQWLSWKNINIAPFIKGFPVDEFECFYCPQQRQAKNSPQLSMFDE' A
#
# COMPACT_ATOMS: atom_id res chain seq x y z
N MET A 1 -1.91 -8.44 -5.57
CA MET A 1 -2.04 -8.36 -7.04
C MET A 1 -0.67 -8.25 -7.64
N ASP A 2 -0.47 -8.86 -8.80
CA ASP A 2 0.72 -8.63 -9.62
C ASP A 2 0.72 -7.16 -10.09
N ALA A 3 1.85 -6.49 -9.92
CA ALA A 3 2.02 -5.09 -10.29
C ALA A 3 3.16 -4.87 -11.30
N ILE A 4 3.64 -5.93 -11.95
CA ILE A 4 4.75 -5.85 -12.92
C ILE A 4 4.46 -4.83 -14.01
N ASP A 5 3.24 -4.86 -14.57
CA ASP A 5 2.80 -3.98 -15.65
C ASP A 5 1.89 -2.84 -15.17
N HIS A 6 1.77 -2.61 -13.86
CA HIS A 6 0.87 -1.58 -13.32
C HIS A 6 1.36 -0.17 -13.64
N ALA A 7 0.48 0.69 -14.18
CA ALA A 7 0.86 2.00 -14.74
C ALA A 7 1.70 2.87 -13.77
N MET A 8 1.34 2.87 -12.48
CA MET A 8 2.07 3.61 -11.43
C MET A 8 3.02 2.73 -10.62
N MET A 9 2.64 1.48 -10.32
CA MET A 9 3.30 0.69 -9.27
C MET A 9 4.55 -0.03 -9.79
N LYS A 10 4.68 -0.16 -11.12
CA LYS A 10 5.86 -0.71 -11.77
C LYS A 10 7.13 0.12 -11.50
N GLU A 11 7.00 1.37 -11.09
CA GLU A 11 8.18 2.23 -10.82
C GLU A 11 8.71 2.08 -9.39
N PHE A 12 7.97 1.38 -8.53
CA PHE A 12 8.34 1.14 -7.14
C PHE A 12 8.94 -0.26 -6.95
N HIS A 13 9.67 -0.41 -5.84
CA HIS A 13 10.40 -1.61 -5.41
C HIS A 13 11.70 -1.88 -6.18
N GLU A 14 12.53 -2.76 -5.62
CA GLU A 14 13.78 -3.16 -6.27
C GLU A 14 13.52 -3.78 -7.65
N PRO A 15 14.43 -3.57 -8.62
CA PRO A 15 14.35 -4.22 -9.92
C PRO A 15 14.29 -5.75 -9.76
N GLY A 16 13.22 -6.36 -10.26
CA GLY A 16 13.00 -7.79 -10.18
C GLY A 16 11.65 -8.20 -10.76
N ASN A 17 11.41 -9.51 -10.80
CA ASN A 17 10.22 -10.09 -11.43
C ASN A 17 9.03 -10.22 -10.47
N ILE A 18 9.10 -9.60 -9.28
CA ILE A 18 8.01 -9.62 -8.31
C ILE A 18 7.72 -8.19 -7.93
N LYS A 19 6.57 -7.68 -8.38
CA LYS A 19 6.02 -6.41 -7.93
C LYS A 19 4.67 -6.67 -7.30
N ARG A 20 4.44 -6.07 -6.13
CA ARG A 20 3.19 -6.19 -5.38
C ARG A 20 2.59 -4.81 -5.22
N SER A 21 1.28 -4.75 -5.22
CA SER A 21 0.53 -3.56 -4.85
C SER A 21 -0.35 -3.85 -3.65
N ILE A 22 -0.62 -2.80 -2.87
CA ILE A 22 -1.63 -2.82 -1.82
C ILE A 22 -3.04 -2.83 -2.42
N ILE A 23 -4.02 -3.25 -1.63
CA ILE A 23 -5.42 -3.05 -1.95
C ILE A 23 -5.87 -1.78 -1.23
N VAL A 24 -6.45 -0.85 -1.97
CA VAL A 24 -7.07 0.34 -1.39
C VAL A 24 -8.55 0.04 -1.16
N ILE A 25 -8.97 0.06 0.11
CA ILE A 25 -10.39 -0.04 0.48
C ILE A 25 -11.00 1.35 0.37
N ALA A 26 -11.92 1.54 -0.58
CA ALA A 26 -12.60 2.81 -0.74
C ALA A 26 -13.38 3.19 0.53
N GLN A 27 -13.44 4.48 0.84
CA GLN A 27 -13.98 5.01 2.10
C GLN A 27 -15.40 4.48 2.40
N GLN A 28 -16.26 4.41 1.39
CA GLN A 28 -17.64 3.92 1.50
C GLN A 28 -17.75 2.44 1.88
N HIS A 29 -16.66 1.67 1.79
CA HIS A 29 -16.61 0.24 2.10
C HIS A 29 -15.90 -0.06 3.41
N ILE A 30 -15.45 0.93 4.17
CA ILE A 30 -14.67 0.70 5.40
C ILE A 30 -15.47 -0.10 6.44
N GLU A 31 -16.70 0.30 6.74
CA GLU A 31 -17.53 -0.42 7.73
C GLU A 31 -17.81 -1.87 7.30
N GLN A 32 -18.06 -2.06 6.00
CA GLN A 32 -18.27 -3.37 5.42
C GLN A 32 -17.01 -4.25 5.51
N TRP A 33 -15.83 -3.68 5.24
CA TRP A 33 -14.55 -4.36 5.37
C TRP A 33 -14.27 -4.76 6.82
N LEU A 34 -14.44 -3.84 7.77
CA LEU A 34 -14.15 -4.07 9.19
C LEU A 34 -15.12 -5.06 9.84
N SER A 35 -16.35 -5.16 9.33
CA SER A 35 -17.36 -6.12 9.80
C SER A 35 -17.39 -7.43 9.02
N TRP A 36 -16.51 -7.60 8.02
CA TRP A 36 -16.52 -8.75 7.13
C TRP A 36 -16.14 -10.04 7.88
N LYS A 37 -17.01 -11.05 7.81
CA LYS A 37 -16.80 -12.35 8.48
C LYS A 37 -16.54 -13.50 7.50
N ASN A 38 -16.67 -13.27 6.20
CA ASN A 38 -16.44 -14.29 5.19
C ASN A 38 -14.95 -14.37 4.84
N ILE A 39 -14.40 -15.58 4.75
CA ILE A 39 -13.01 -15.81 4.36
C ILE A 39 -12.72 -15.33 2.92
N ASN A 40 -13.75 -15.32 2.08
CA ASN A 40 -13.65 -14.82 0.72
C ASN A 40 -13.67 -13.28 0.72
N ILE A 41 -12.49 -12.68 0.54
CA ILE A 41 -12.30 -11.23 0.44
C ILE A 41 -12.27 -10.71 -1.00
N ALA A 42 -12.52 -11.57 -2.01
CA ALA A 42 -12.50 -11.18 -3.43
C ALA A 42 -13.27 -9.89 -3.76
N PRO A 43 -14.43 -9.56 -3.14
CA PRO A 43 -15.13 -8.30 -3.39
C PRO A 43 -14.32 -7.02 -3.12
N PHE A 44 -13.31 -7.12 -2.25
CA PHE A 44 -12.42 -6.01 -1.89
C PHE A 44 -11.12 -5.99 -2.70
N ILE A 45 -10.78 -7.08 -3.40
CA ILE A 45 -9.55 -7.16 -4.22
C ILE A 45 -9.79 -6.43 -5.54
N LYS A 46 -9.80 -5.10 -5.47
CA LYS A 46 -9.86 -4.20 -6.63
C LYS A 46 -8.47 -3.67 -6.93
N GLY A 47 -8.18 -3.48 -8.23
CA GLY A 47 -6.94 -2.88 -8.70
C GLY A 47 -6.70 -1.53 -8.04
N PHE A 48 -5.43 -1.15 -7.86
CA PHE A 48 -5.08 0.15 -7.31
C PHE A 48 -5.58 1.24 -8.29
N PRO A 49 -6.42 2.20 -7.85
CA PRO A 49 -7.04 3.18 -8.74
C PRO A 49 -6.05 4.30 -9.08
N VAL A 50 -5.29 4.13 -10.17
CA VAL A 50 -4.23 5.08 -10.58
C VAL A 50 -4.75 6.51 -10.74
N ASP A 51 -5.99 6.69 -11.19
CA ASP A 51 -6.60 8.00 -11.45
C ASP A 51 -6.96 8.78 -10.17
N GLU A 52 -6.97 8.12 -9.00
CA GLU A 52 -7.30 8.73 -7.70
C GLU A 52 -6.06 9.09 -6.86
N PHE A 53 -4.86 8.70 -7.31
CA PHE A 53 -3.64 8.81 -6.52
C PHE A 53 -2.50 9.46 -7.31
N GLU A 54 -1.63 10.16 -6.58
CA GLU A 54 -0.42 10.77 -7.11
C GLU A 54 0.80 10.31 -6.30
N CYS A 55 1.98 10.35 -6.93
CA CYS A 55 3.23 10.02 -6.26
C CYS A 55 4.27 11.13 -6.44
N PHE A 56 5.02 11.40 -5.38
CA PHE A 56 6.08 12.40 -5.37
C PHE A 56 7.35 11.81 -4.77
N TYR A 57 8.50 12.23 -5.28
CA TYR A 57 9.78 11.90 -4.69
C TYR A 57 9.92 12.62 -3.33
N CYS A 58 9.91 11.85 -2.24
CA CYS A 58 10.04 12.37 -0.88
C CYS A 58 11.14 11.58 -0.14
N PRO A 59 12.43 11.95 -0.30
CA PRO A 59 13.51 11.26 0.39
C PRO A 59 13.35 11.45 1.89
N GLN A 60 13.49 10.37 2.66
CA GLN A 60 13.42 10.46 4.11
C GLN A 60 14.56 11.36 4.59
N GLN A 61 14.20 12.53 5.14
CA GLN A 61 15.16 13.34 5.87
C GLN A 61 15.65 12.49 7.05
N ARG A 62 16.97 12.44 7.29
CA ARG A 62 17.51 11.73 8.45
C ARG A 62 16.86 12.33 9.70
N GLN A 63 15.85 11.65 10.24
CA GLN A 63 15.22 12.07 11.46
C GLN A 63 16.23 11.85 12.60
N ALA A 64 16.27 12.79 13.54
CA ALA A 64 16.99 12.55 14.79
C ALA A 64 16.42 11.26 15.41
N LYS A 65 17.29 10.35 15.85
CA LYS A 65 16.96 9.01 16.38
C LYS A 65 15.97 8.97 17.56
N ASN A 66 15.44 10.11 17.98
CA ASN A 66 14.67 10.30 19.21
C ASN A 66 13.16 10.49 18.95
N SER A 67 12.64 10.17 17.77
CA SER A 67 11.19 10.18 17.58
C SER A 67 10.58 8.87 18.16
N PRO A 68 9.55 8.95 19.03
CA PRO A 68 8.96 7.77 19.68
C PRO A 68 8.40 6.72 18.71
N GLN A 69 8.13 7.08 17.45
CA GLN A 69 7.56 6.20 16.44
C GLN A 69 8.59 5.28 15.78
N LEU A 70 9.89 5.57 15.91
CA LEU A 70 10.97 4.82 15.23
C LEU A 70 11.59 3.72 16.11
N SER A 71 11.48 3.81 17.44
CA SER A 71 12.03 2.82 18.37
C SER A 71 11.16 1.57 18.56
N MET A 72 10.09 1.40 17.79
CA MET A 72 9.18 0.25 17.94
C MET A 72 9.74 -1.07 17.39
N PHE A 73 10.79 -1.03 16.58
CA PHE A 73 11.38 -2.22 15.93
C PHE A 73 12.87 -2.38 16.21
N ASP A 74 13.44 -1.57 17.10
CA ASP A 74 14.83 -1.69 17.55
C ASP A 74 14.87 -2.57 18.82
N GLU A 75 14.92 -3.89 18.63
CA GLU A 75 15.42 -4.87 19.64
C GLU A 75 16.84 -5.32 19.27
#